data_AF-A0A5K1B775-F1
#
_entry.id   AF-A0A5K1B775-F1
#
_cell.length_a   1.000
_cell.length_b   1.000
_cell.length_c   1.000
_cell.angle_alpha   90.00
_cell.angle_beta   90.00
_cell.angle_gamma   90.00
#
_symmetry.space_group_name_H-M   'P 1'
#
loop_
_entity.id
_entity.type
_entity.pdbx_description
1 polymer ?
#
loop_
_entity_poly.entity_id
_entity_poly.type
_entity_poly.pdbx_seq_one_letter_code
_entity_poly.pdbx_strand_id
1 'polypeptide(L)'
;YPRTESTAYPASFDFKGTLAAQLNNPYWGDDVRRLLDGEFHKPRSGSDAGDHPPITPMLGATQDTLGADAWRLYQYITQHFIGTVSPDCIYL
;
A
#
# COMPACT_ATOMS: atom_id res chain seq x y z
N TYR A 1 4.92 3.02 11.56
CA TYR A 1 4.86 2.48 12.94
C TYR A 1 3.61 1.60 13.03
N PRO A 2 3.67 0.37 13.57
CA PRO A 2 2.59 -0.62 13.42
C PRO A 2 1.49 -0.56 14.49
N ARG A 3 1.51 0.45 15.38
CA ARG A 3 0.48 0.63 16.42
C ARG A 3 -0.19 1.97 16.18
N THR A 4 -1.32 1.94 15.49
CA THR A 4 -2.10 3.13 15.14
C THR A 4 -3.58 2.78 15.05
N GLU A 5 -4.44 3.71 15.44
CA GLU A 5 -5.89 3.63 15.25
C GLU A 5 -6.34 4.37 13.97
N SER A 6 -5.46 5.16 13.37
CA SER A 6 -5.76 5.95 12.18
C SER A 6 -5.91 5.07 10.94
N THR A 7 -6.97 5.35 10.19
CA THR A 7 -7.29 4.75 8.90
C THR A 7 -7.29 5.79 7.77
N ALA A 8 -7.24 7.08 8.09
CA ALA A 8 -7.08 8.16 7.13
C ALA A 8 -5.60 8.41 6.82
N TYR A 9 -5.25 8.47 5.55
CA TYR A 9 -3.95 8.98 5.12
C TYR A 9 -3.89 10.51 5.29
N PRO A 10 -2.75 11.08 5.75
CA PRO A 10 -2.60 12.52 5.84
C PRO A 10 -2.60 13.16 4.44
N ALA A 11 -3.01 14.42 4.35
CA ALA A 11 -3.09 15.12 3.06
C ALA A 11 -1.75 15.24 2.33
N SER A 12 -0.64 15.21 3.07
CA SER A 12 0.73 15.26 2.58
C SER A 12 1.33 13.89 2.23
N PHE A 13 0.57 12.80 2.34
CA PHE A 13 1.08 11.45 2.08
C PHE A 13 1.47 11.27 0.60
N ASP A 14 2.70 10.78 0.36
CA ASP A 14 3.21 10.52 -0.99
C ASP A 14 2.84 9.12 -1.49
N PHE A 15 1.61 8.97 -1.99
CA PHE A 15 1.13 7.70 -2.53
C PHE A 15 1.96 7.18 -3.71
N LYS A 16 2.40 8.08 -4.60
CA LYS A 16 3.12 7.70 -5.80
C LYS A 16 4.53 7.22 -5.46
N GLY A 17 5.21 7.88 -4.52
CA GLY A 17 6.49 7.41 -4.00
C GLY A 17 6.38 6.05 -3.31
N THR A 18 5.35 5.85 -2.47
CA THR A 18 5.08 4.55 -1.83
C THR A 18 4.80 3.45 -2.84
N LEU A 19 4.01 3.71 -3.89
CA LEU A 19 3.79 2.77 -4.99
C LEU A 19 5.07 2.49 -5.77
N ALA A 20 5.85 3.51 -6.12
CA ALA A 20 7.09 3.36 -6.88
C ALA A 20 8.11 2.45 -6.18
N ALA A 21 8.16 2.46 -4.84
CA ALA A 21 9.01 1.55 -4.06
C ALA A 21 8.65 0.07 -4.25
N GLN A 22 7.46 -0.25 -4.78
CA GLN A 22 6.94 -1.61 -4.97
C GLN A 22 7.01 -2.11 -6.42
N LEU A 23 7.45 -1.27 -7.38
CA LEU A 23 7.44 -1.56 -8.82
C LEU A 23 8.18 -2.84 -9.22
N ASN A 24 9.28 -3.15 -8.54
CA ASN A 24 10.16 -4.27 -8.89
C ASN A 24 9.71 -5.61 -8.29
N ASN A 25 8.56 -5.64 -7.61
CA ASN A 25 8.07 -6.88 -7.01
C ASN A 25 7.42 -7.79 -8.06
N PRO A 26 7.78 -9.09 -8.12
CA PRO A 26 7.27 -9.99 -9.16
C PRO A 26 5.79 -10.36 -9.01
N TYR A 27 5.17 -10.14 -7.84
CA TYR A 27 3.78 -10.54 -7.59
C TYR A 27 2.76 -9.44 -7.90
N TRP A 28 3.14 -8.17 -7.74
CA TRP A 28 2.22 -7.02 -7.88
C TRP A 28 2.83 -5.84 -8.64
N GLY A 29 4.06 -5.96 -9.14
CA GLY A 29 4.75 -4.87 -9.85
C GLY A 29 4.00 -4.40 -11.10
N ASP A 30 3.32 -5.31 -11.80
CA ASP A 30 2.48 -4.97 -12.96
C ASP A 30 1.22 -4.19 -12.56
N ASP A 31 0.59 -4.53 -11.43
CA ASP A 31 -0.53 -3.77 -10.87
C ASP A 31 -0.08 -2.36 -10.48
N VAL A 32 1.06 -2.27 -9.78
CA VAL A 32 1.66 -0.98 -9.38
C VAL A 32 1.98 -0.11 -10.60
N ARG A 33 2.49 -0.71 -11.69
CA ARG A 33 2.77 0.03 -12.94
C ARG A 33 1.49 0.63 -13.52
N ARG A 34 0.41 -0.15 -13.63
CA ARG A 34 -0.90 0.34 -14.10
C ARG A 34 -1.45 1.49 -13.24
N LEU A 35 -1.33 1.37 -11.92
CA LEU A 35 -1.74 2.43 -11.01
C LEU A 35 -0.94 3.72 -11.24
N LEU A 36 0.38 3.61 -11.39
CA LEU A 36 1.24 4.77 -11.68
C LEU A 36 0.98 5.39 -13.06
N ASP A 37 0.56 4.57 -14.04
CA ASP A 37 0.25 4.98 -15.42
C ASP A 37 -1.14 5.61 -15.58
N GLY A 38 -1.93 5.70 -14.51
CA GLY A 38 -3.18 6.48 -14.51
C GLY A 38 -4.38 5.79 -13.87
N GLU A 39 -4.28 4.52 -13.47
CA GLU A 39 -5.37 3.81 -12.77
C GLU A 39 -5.43 4.14 -11.26
N PHE A 40 -4.50 4.97 -10.75
CA PHE A 40 -4.48 5.38 -9.34
C PHE A 40 -5.75 6.13 -8.93
N HIS A 41 -6.38 5.66 -7.86
CA HIS A 41 -7.48 6.33 -7.18
C HIS A 41 -7.03 6.78 -5.78
N LYS A 42 -7.43 8.00 -5.40
CA LYS A 42 -7.21 8.48 -4.03
C LYS A 42 -8.00 7.57 -3.07
N PRO A 43 -7.38 7.09 -1.97
CA PRO A 43 -8.05 6.22 -1.03
C PRO A 43 -9.25 6.89 -0.38
N ARG A 44 -10.21 6.06 0.03
CA ARG A 44 -11.42 6.50 0.75
C ARG A 44 -11.04 7.24 2.03
N SER A 45 -11.87 8.20 2.42
CA SER A 45 -11.72 8.89 3.71
C SER A 45 -11.84 7.88 4.85
N GLY A 46 -10.90 7.92 5.79
CA GLY A 46 -10.93 7.16 7.04
C GLY A 46 -11.12 8.06 8.25
N SER A 47 -10.80 7.53 9.43
CA SER A 47 -10.68 8.29 10.68
C SER A 47 -9.23 8.61 10.98
N ASP A 48 -8.96 9.85 11.41
CA ASP A 48 -7.66 10.28 11.91
C ASP A 48 -7.72 10.33 13.45
N ALA A 49 -6.91 9.51 14.11
CA ALA A 49 -6.82 9.46 15.57
C ALA A 49 -5.73 10.43 16.12
N GLY A 50 -5.00 11.12 15.24
CA GLY A 50 -3.94 12.05 15.63
C GLY A 50 -2.65 11.39 16.11
N ASP A 51 -2.49 10.08 15.90
CA ASP A 51 -1.35 9.30 16.35
C ASP A 51 -0.28 9.12 15.25
N HIS A 52 -0.52 8.22 14.29
CA HIS A 52 0.36 7.89 13.18
C HIS A 52 -0.47 7.66 11.92
N PRO A 53 0.12 7.76 10.71
CA PRO A 53 -0.58 7.35 9.49
C PRO A 53 -0.90 5.84 9.49
N PRO A 54 -1.84 5.39 8.63
CA PRO A 54 -2.11 3.97 8.42
C PRO A 54 -0.84 3.16 8.15
N ILE A 55 -0.86 1.90 8.57
CA ILE A 55 0.27 0.98 8.39
C ILE A 55 0.53 0.78 6.89
N THR A 56 1.69 1.21 6.42
CA THR A 56 2.02 1.35 4.99
C THR A 56 3.41 0.78 4.67
N PRO A 57 3.61 0.18 3.49
CA PRO A 57 4.90 -0.36 3.08
C PRO A 57 5.87 0.77 2.71
N MET A 58 6.92 0.99 3.50
CA MET A 58 7.86 2.09 3.25
C MET A 58 9.02 1.74 2.30
N LEU A 59 9.28 0.45 2.09
CA LEU A 59 10.38 -0.05 1.26
C LEU A 59 9.93 -1.34 0.55
N GLY A 60 10.42 -1.56 -0.66
CA GLY A 60 10.28 -2.84 -1.37
C GLY A 60 11.08 -3.95 -0.68
N ALA A 61 10.49 -5.14 -0.54
CA ALA A 61 11.16 -6.30 0.05
C ALA A 61 10.84 -7.58 -0.74
N THR A 62 11.65 -8.62 -0.52
CA THR A 62 11.45 -9.96 -1.07
C THR A 62 11.34 -11.01 0.03
N GLN A 63 10.78 -12.16 -0.29
CA GLN A 63 10.67 -13.27 0.66
C GLN A 63 12.05 -13.71 1.18
N ASP A 64 13.08 -13.71 0.32
CA ASP A 64 14.45 -14.08 0.71
C ASP A 64 15.03 -13.13 1.76
N THR A 65 14.69 -11.85 1.70
CA THR A 65 15.18 -10.84 2.65
C THR A 65 14.47 -10.85 3.99
N LEU A 66 13.19 -11.27 4.03
CA LEU A 66 12.36 -11.20 5.24
C LEU A 66 12.18 -12.56 5.94
N GLY A 67 12.33 -13.67 5.22
CA GLY A 67 11.91 -14.99 5.69
C GLY A 67 10.39 -15.16 5.68
N ALA A 68 9.93 -16.40 5.87
CA ALA A 68 8.55 -16.80 5.54
C ALA A 68 7.46 -16.02 6.29
N ASP A 69 7.52 -15.91 7.62
CA ASP A 69 6.44 -15.30 8.40
C ASP A 69 6.38 -13.77 8.24
N ALA A 70 7.54 -13.11 8.29
CA ALA A 70 7.61 -11.67 8.06
C ALA A 70 7.22 -11.31 6.62
N TRP A 71 7.57 -12.15 5.65
CA TRP A 71 7.12 -12.00 4.26
C TRP A 71 5.59 -12.06 4.14
N ARG A 72 4.93 -13.04 4.77
CA ARG A 72 3.47 -13.17 4.73
C ARG A 72 2.77 -11.93 5.27
N LEU A 73 3.26 -11.38 6.37
CA LEU A 73 2.71 -10.15 6.95
C LEU A 73 2.98 -8.93 6.04
N TYR A 74 4.21 -8.80 5.55
CA TYR A 74 4.60 -7.71 4.65
C TYR A 74 3.78 -7.74 3.34
N GLN A 75 3.58 -8.92 2.76
CA GLN A 75 2.77 -9.11 1.56
C GLN A 75 1.34 -8.63 1.79
N TYR A 76 0.72 -9.04 2.91
CA TYR A 76 -0.64 -8.58 3.25
C TYR A 76 -0.70 -7.06 3.39
N ILE A 77 0.23 -6.45 4.12
CA ILE A 77 0.28 -4.98 4.31
C ILE A 77 0.42 -4.27 2.94
N THR A 78 1.30 -4.79 2.07
CA THR A 78 1.59 -4.18 0.77
C THR A 78 0.41 -4.28 -0.17
N GLN A 79 -0.18 -5.47 -0.31
CA GLN A 79 -1.34 -5.68 -1.15
C GLN A 79 -2.58 -4.94 -0.63
N HIS A 80 -2.74 -4.84 0.69
CA HIS A 80 -3.78 -4.02 1.30
C HIS A 80 -3.61 -2.55 0.91
N PHE A 81 -2.40 -1.98 1.06
CA PHE A 81 -2.10 -0.62 0.63
C PHE A 81 -2.43 -0.41 -0.86
N ILE A 82 -1.95 -1.30 -1.74
CA ILE A 82 -2.25 -1.26 -3.18
C ILE A 82 -3.77 -1.28 -3.40
N GLY A 83 -4.51 -2.15 -2.72
CA GLY A 83 -5.97 -2.19 -2.78
C GLY A 83 -6.64 -0.88 -2.36
N THR A 84 -6.12 -0.16 -1.36
CA THR A 84 -6.69 1.13 -0.95
C THR A 84 -6.56 2.23 -2.00
N VAL A 85 -5.60 2.10 -2.92
CA VAL A 85 -5.34 3.07 -4.00
C VAL A 85 -5.76 2.57 -5.38
N SER A 86 -6.33 1.37 -5.44
CA SER A 86 -6.91 0.77 -6.64
C SER A 86 -8.36 1.23 -6.85
N PRO A 87 -8.87 1.17 -8.09
CA PRO A 87 -10.28 1.38 -8.36
C PRO A 87 -11.14 0.31 -7.69
N ASP A 88 -12.38 0.69 -7.35
CA ASP A 88 -13.37 -0.26 -6.86
C ASP A 88 -13.70 -1.31 -7.93
N CYS A 89 -13.89 -2.55 -7.51
CA CYS A 89 -14.33 -3.62 -8.40
C CYS A 89 -15.78 -3.35 -8.87
N ILE A 90 -15.98 -3.34 -10.17
CA ILE A 90 -17.30 -3.20 -10.80
C ILE A 90 -17.69 -4.57 -11.38
N TYR A 91 -18.85 -5.08 -10.96
CA TYR A 91 -19.41 -6.34 -11.43
C TYR A 91 -20.79 -6.12 -12.05
N LEU A 92 -21.18 -7.00 -12.99
CA LEU A 92 -22.45 -6.97 -13.72
C LEU A 92 -23.42 -8.03 -13.17
#